data_AF-A0A2G5BED0-F1
#
_entry.id   AF-A0A2G5BED0-F1
#
_cell.length_a   1.000
_cell.length_b   1.000
_cell.length_c   1.000
_cell.angle_alpha   90.00
_cell.angle_beta   90.00
_cell.angle_gamma   90.00
#
_symmetry.space_group_name_H-M   'P 1'
#
loop_
_entity.id
_entity.type
_entity.pdbx_description
1 polymer ?
#
loop_
_entity_poly.entity_id
_entity_poly.type
_entity_poly.pdbx_seq_one_letter_code
_entity_poly.pdbx_strand_id
1 'polypeptide(L)'
;MVTCPICLTPPVAARVTKCGHVFCFSCILRHLSYDATNGLKKTTKKCPICWCAISNDSLLPVQFWAAQYETRPGSHITMRLMKRLRGTTFCLPRASTSHLYNADIISRVRKAINSSASDSGPRFDGNNLPWTFSDGALTFARFMLASRGFCMSEYQRELGELQ
;
A
#
# COMPACT_ATOMS: atom_id res chain seq x y z
N MET A 1 -15.16 12.35 0.73
CA MET A 1 -13.98 12.28 1.61
C MET A 1 -14.12 11.03 2.48
N VAL A 2 -13.05 10.26 2.70
CA VAL A 2 -13.12 9.05 3.54
C VAL A 2 -13.08 9.47 5.02
N THR A 3 -14.06 9.03 5.81
CA THR A 3 -14.20 9.35 7.24
C THR A 3 -13.96 8.09 8.08
N CYS A 4 -13.36 8.25 9.26
CA CYS A 4 -13.23 7.13 10.20
C CYS A 4 -14.61 6.75 10.75
N PRO A 5 -15.03 5.47 10.67
CA PRO A 5 -16.35 5.03 11.16
C PRO A 5 -16.52 5.08 12.68
N ILE A 6 -15.43 5.23 13.43
CA ILE A 6 -15.43 5.22 14.91
C ILE A 6 -15.56 6.64 15.47
N CYS A 7 -14.69 7.56 15.03
CA CYS A 7 -14.69 8.95 15.51
C CYS A 7 -15.37 9.94 14.58
N LEU A 8 -15.79 9.51 13.39
CA LEU A 8 -16.50 10.33 12.39
C LEU A 8 -15.70 11.54 11.85
N THR A 9 -14.39 11.58 12.07
CA THR A 9 -13.47 12.60 11.53
C THR A 9 -12.63 12.06 10.37
N PRO A 10 -11.91 12.90 9.62
CA PRO A 10 -10.84 12.43 8.74
C PRO A 10 -9.86 11.53 9.52
N PRO A 11 -9.46 10.39 8.96
CA PRO A 11 -8.66 9.41 9.68
C PRO A 11 -7.22 9.90 9.91
N VAL A 12 -6.79 9.87 11.17
CA VAL A 12 -5.44 10.23 11.63
C VAL A 12 -4.56 8.97 11.70
N ALA A 13 -3.35 9.01 11.14
CA ALA A 13 -2.46 7.85 10.99
C ALA A 13 -3.25 6.64 10.46
N ALA A 14 -3.87 6.82 9.30
CA ALA A 14 -4.89 5.89 8.82
C ALA A 14 -4.36 4.44 8.70
N ARG A 15 -5.20 3.48 9.11
CA ARG A 15 -4.94 2.04 9.02
C ARG A 15 -6.02 1.35 8.22
N VAL A 16 -5.62 0.53 7.25
CA VAL A 16 -6.53 -0.34 6.51
C VAL A 16 -6.47 -1.76 7.07
N THR A 17 -7.64 -2.36 7.22
CA THR A 17 -7.82 -3.76 7.65
C THR A 17 -7.78 -4.71 6.44
N LYS A 18 -7.60 -6.02 6.67
CA LYS A 18 -7.66 -7.04 5.59
C LYS A 18 -8.98 -7.02 4.81
N CYS A 19 -10.08 -6.58 5.43
CA CYS A 19 -11.37 -6.42 4.74
C CYS A 19 -11.50 -5.10 3.96
N GLY A 20 -10.48 -4.24 3.96
CA GLY A 20 -10.44 -3.00 3.17
C GLY A 20 -10.98 -1.75 3.87
N HIS A 21 -11.56 -1.87 5.07
CA HIS A 21 -12.06 -0.72 5.81
C HIS A 21 -10.92 0.04 6.52
N VAL A 22 -11.05 1.37 6.53
CA VAL A 22 -10.03 2.30 7.03
C VAL A 22 -10.49 2.99 8.31
N PHE A 23 -9.58 3.09 9.29
CA PHE A 23 -9.82 3.69 10.60
C PHE A 23 -8.62 4.58 11.01
N CYS A 24 -8.80 5.47 11.99
CA CYS A 24 -7.65 6.06 12.68
C CYS A 24 -6.88 4.97 13.44
N PHE A 25 -5.57 5.12 13.57
CA PHE A 25 -4.77 4.16 14.33
C PHE A 25 -5.21 4.07 15.80
N SER A 26 -5.39 5.19 16.47
CA SER A 26 -5.84 5.24 17.87
C SER A 26 -7.23 4.63 18.07
N CYS A 27 -8.15 4.86 17.12
CA CYS A 27 -9.52 4.34 17.18
C CYS A 27 -9.56 2.82 17.04
N ILE A 28 -8.84 2.27 16.06
CA ILE A 28 -8.85 0.82 15.85
C ILE A 28 -8.11 0.08 16.96
N LEU A 29 -7.02 0.64 17.51
CA LEU A 29 -6.35 0.06 18.68
C LEU A 29 -7.28 0.00 19.89
N ARG A 30 -8.01 1.08 20.20
CA ARG A 30 -8.98 1.09 21.28
C ARG A 30 -10.07 0.03 21.09
N HIS A 31 -10.60 -0.10 19.88
CA HIS A 31 -11.58 -1.14 19.53
C HIS A 31 -11.03 -2.56 19.76
N LEU A 32 -9.76 -2.80 19.39
CA LEU A 32 -9.10 -4.08 19.62
C LEU A 32 -8.85 -4.37 21.11
N SER A 33 -8.63 -3.33 21.92
CA SER A 33 -8.31 -3.45 23.35
C SER A 33 -9.52 -3.53 24.29
N TYR A 34 -10.72 -3.09 23.87
CA TYR A 34 -11.89 -2.86 24.73
C TYR A 34 -12.39 -4.09 25.53
N ASP A 35 -12.07 -5.31 25.11
CA ASP A 35 -12.55 -6.56 25.75
C ASP A 35 -11.41 -7.53 26.16
N ALA A 36 -10.18 -7.05 26.30
CA ALA A 36 -9.04 -7.90 26.70
C ALA A 36 -9.11 -8.37 28.18
N THR A 37 -10.24 -8.18 28.85
CA THR A 37 -10.49 -8.42 30.27
C THR A 37 -10.67 -9.91 30.65
N ASN A 38 -10.86 -10.81 29.69
CA ASN A 38 -11.09 -12.24 29.95
C ASN A 38 -9.83 -13.13 29.91
N GLY A 39 -8.63 -12.56 30.06
CA GLY A 39 -7.37 -13.31 30.20
C GLY A 39 -6.92 -14.12 28.97
N LEU A 40 -7.74 -14.19 27.91
CA LEU A 40 -7.44 -14.91 26.69
C LEU A 40 -6.94 -13.92 25.64
N LYS A 41 -5.64 -14.00 25.32
CA LYS A 41 -4.86 -13.26 24.29
C LYS A 41 -5.41 -13.40 22.85
N LYS A 42 -6.72 -13.37 22.61
CA LYS A 42 -7.25 -13.31 21.25
C LYS A 42 -7.27 -11.84 20.81
N THR A 43 -6.17 -11.43 20.17
CA THR A 43 -5.94 -10.13 19.53
C THR A 43 -6.83 -9.88 18.30
N THR A 44 -7.80 -10.77 18.06
CA THR A 44 -8.67 -10.78 16.88
C THR A 44 -10.09 -10.38 17.27
N LYS A 45 -10.59 -9.28 16.71
CA LYS A 45 -11.96 -8.78 16.87
C LYS A 45 -12.69 -8.75 15.55
N LYS A 46 -13.98 -8.39 15.58
CA LYS A 46 -14.78 -8.19 14.36
C LYS A 46 -14.69 -6.72 13.92
N CYS A 47 -14.61 -6.50 12.61
CA CYS A 47 -14.69 -5.18 12.00
C CYS A 47 -16.08 -4.55 12.31
N PRO A 48 -16.15 -3.28 12.77
CA PRO A 48 -17.43 -2.61 13.03
C PRO A 48 -18.36 -2.49 11.82
N ILE A 49 -17.82 -2.59 10.59
CA ILE A 49 -18.58 -2.39 9.35
C ILE A 49 -19.08 -3.72 8.78
N CYS A 50 -18.17 -4.66 8.51
CA CYS A 50 -18.50 -5.91 7.80
C CYS A 50 -18.34 -7.18 8.65
N TRP A 51 -17.94 -7.03 9.91
CA TRP A 51 -17.83 -8.11 10.89
C TRP A 51 -16.78 -9.18 10.58
N CYS A 52 -15.97 -8.99 9.53
CA CYS A 52 -14.79 -9.82 9.27
C CYS A 52 -13.81 -9.74 10.44
N ALA A 53 -13.06 -10.83 10.66
CA ALA A 53 -12.00 -10.88 11.66
C ALA A 53 -10.87 -9.89 11.32
N ILE A 54 -10.49 -9.08 12.30
CA ILE A 54 -9.42 -8.08 12.24
C ILE A 54 -8.46 -8.33 13.41
N SER A 55 -7.16 -8.23 13.18
CA SER A 55 -6.13 -8.32 14.21
C SER A 55 -5.16 -7.15 14.14
N ASN A 56 -4.51 -6.82 15.26
CA ASN A 56 -3.54 -5.73 15.30
C ASN A 56 -2.40 -5.93 14.29
N ASP A 57 -1.86 -7.15 14.22
CA ASP A 57 -0.74 -7.50 13.33
C ASP A 57 -1.10 -7.45 11.84
N SER A 58 -2.40 -7.35 11.52
CA SER A 58 -2.90 -7.29 10.15
C SER A 58 -3.22 -5.89 9.65
N LEU A 59 -3.05 -4.88 10.49
CA LEU A 59 -3.30 -3.48 10.13
C LEU A 59 -2.15 -2.95 9.28
N LEU A 60 -2.49 -2.39 8.12
CA LEU A 60 -1.51 -1.77 7.24
C LEU A 60 -1.66 -0.24 7.25
N PRO A 61 -0.55 0.52 7.30
CA PRO A 61 -0.56 1.95 7.01
C PRO A 61 -1.17 2.25 5.66
N VAL A 62 -1.99 3.30 5.58
CA VAL A 62 -2.54 3.77 4.31
C VAL A 62 -2.46 5.28 4.20
N GLN A 63 -2.10 5.76 3.01
CA GLN A 63 -2.13 7.17 2.66
C GLN A 63 -3.19 7.40 1.59
N PHE A 64 -3.96 8.47 1.75
CA PHE A 64 -4.90 8.91 0.72
C PHE A 64 -4.17 9.82 -0.27
N TRP A 65 -4.26 9.50 -1.56
CA TRP A 65 -3.85 10.40 -2.62
C TRP A 65 -5.09 10.97 -3.29
N ALA A 66 -5.21 12.30 -3.25
CA ALA A 66 -6.19 13.01 -4.05
C ALA A 66 -5.99 12.68 -5.53
N ALA A 67 -7.07 12.61 -6.29
CA ALA A 67 -6.97 12.55 -7.74
C ALA A 67 -6.25 13.83 -8.21
N GLN A 68 -5.20 13.66 -9.02
CA GLN A 68 -4.41 14.78 -9.54
C GLN A 68 -5.20 15.66 -10.52
N TYR A 69 -6.39 15.23 -10.93
CA TYR A 69 -7.25 15.93 -11.86
C TYR A 69 -8.62 16.19 -11.22
N GLU A 70 -9.00 17.45 -11.17
CA GLU A 70 -10.39 17.84 -10.94
C GLU A 70 -11.11 17.80 -12.29
N THR A 71 -12.04 16.85 -12.46
CA THR A 71 -12.87 16.81 -13.66
C THR A 71 -14.12 17.64 -13.46
N ARG A 72 -14.40 18.49 -14.44
CA ARG A 72 -15.69 19.19 -14.57
C ARG A 72 -16.53 18.51 -15.64
N PRO A 73 -17.87 18.53 -15.54
CA PRO A 73 -18.73 18.11 -16.64
C PRO A 73 -18.32 18.83 -17.94
N GLY A 74 -18.13 18.09 -19.03
CA GLY A 74 -17.64 18.62 -20.32
C GLY A 74 -16.12 18.72 -20.47
N SER A 75 -15.35 18.41 -19.43
CA SER A 75 -13.88 18.33 -19.54
C SER A 75 -13.44 17.08 -20.29
N HIS A 76 -12.36 17.20 -21.07
CA HIS A 76 -11.70 16.05 -21.71
C HIS A 76 -10.62 15.50 -20.77
N ILE A 77 -10.65 14.19 -20.54
CA ILE A 77 -9.60 13.47 -19.80
C ILE A 77 -8.73 12.68 -20.76
N THR A 78 -7.42 12.88 -20.68
CA THR A 78 -6.46 12.08 -21.44
C THR A 78 -6.13 10.82 -20.64
N MET A 79 -6.67 9.69 -21.09
CA MET A 79 -6.36 8.39 -20.50
C MET A 79 -5.06 7.84 -21.09
N ARG A 80 -4.23 7.22 -20.26
CA ARG A 80 -3.01 6.54 -20.71
C ARG A 80 -3.28 5.03 -20.79
N LEU A 81 -2.95 4.42 -21.92
CA LEU A 81 -3.12 2.98 -22.09
C LEU A 81 -2.14 2.23 -21.17
N MET A 82 -2.70 1.48 -20.23
CA MET A 82 -1.97 0.65 -19.27
C MET A 82 -2.00 -0.82 -19.71
N LYS A 83 -0.98 -1.59 -19.35
CA LYS A 83 -0.92 -3.05 -19.58
C LYS A 83 -0.54 -3.77 -18.30
N ARG A 84 -1.32 -4.80 -17.96
CA ARG A 84 -1.06 -5.70 -16.83
C ARG A 84 -0.28 -6.92 -17.30
N LEU A 85 0.78 -7.28 -16.60
CA LEU A 85 1.50 -8.53 -16.90
C LEU A 85 0.71 -9.73 -16.39
N ARG A 86 0.49 -10.73 -17.24
CA ARG A 86 -0.29 -11.93 -16.90
C ARG A 86 0.33 -12.64 -15.69
N GLY A 87 -0.51 -13.08 -14.75
CA GLY A 87 -0.07 -13.71 -13.51
C GLY A 87 0.44 -12.75 -12.44
N THR A 88 0.29 -11.44 -12.64
CA THR A 88 0.67 -10.42 -11.66
C THR A 88 -0.44 -9.39 -11.45
N THR A 89 -0.35 -8.62 -10.36
CA THR A 89 -1.15 -7.42 -10.12
C THR A 89 -0.50 -6.15 -10.68
N PHE A 90 0.67 -6.28 -11.33
CA PHE A 90 1.45 -5.15 -11.84
C PHE A 90 0.88 -4.61 -13.15
N CYS A 91 0.55 -3.31 -13.14
CA CYS A 91 0.02 -2.57 -14.27
C CYS A 91 0.93 -1.37 -14.56
N LEU A 92 1.49 -1.28 -15.76
CA LEU A 92 2.42 -0.22 -16.16
C LEU A 92 1.95 0.44 -17.48
N PRO A 93 2.44 1.63 -17.85
CA PRO A 93 2.03 2.27 -19.08
C PRO A 93 2.65 1.61 -20.31
N ARG A 94 1.81 1.20 -21.27
CA ARG A 94 2.25 0.39 -22.43
C ARG A 94 3.42 1.00 -23.20
N ALA A 95 3.44 2.32 -23.37
CA ALA A 95 4.43 3.04 -24.17
C ALA A 95 5.80 3.16 -23.47
N SER A 96 5.83 3.50 -22.18
CA SER A 96 7.09 3.74 -21.44
C SER A 96 7.73 2.48 -20.87
N THR A 97 6.97 1.38 -20.77
CA THR A 97 7.47 0.13 -20.18
C THR A 97 7.35 -1.06 -21.15
N SER A 98 7.34 -0.80 -22.45
CA SER A 98 7.28 -1.84 -23.50
C SER A 98 8.36 -2.91 -23.32
N HIS A 99 9.60 -2.47 -23.08
CA HIS A 99 10.77 -3.34 -22.88
C HIS A 99 10.66 -4.23 -21.64
N LEU A 100 9.95 -3.75 -20.62
CA LEU A 100 9.68 -4.50 -19.39
C LEU A 100 8.73 -5.67 -19.66
N TYR A 101 7.75 -5.52 -20.56
CA TYR A 101 6.86 -6.63 -20.91
C TYR A 101 7.52 -7.73 -21.74
N ASN A 102 8.62 -7.40 -22.43
CA ASN A 102 9.36 -8.35 -23.27
C ASN A 102 10.48 -9.06 -22.50
N ALA A 103 10.91 -8.49 -21.38
CA ALA A 103 11.88 -9.12 -20.48
C ALA A 103 11.16 -10.07 -19.51
N ASP A 104 11.78 -11.21 -19.20
CA ASP A 104 11.28 -12.15 -18.19
C ASP A 104 11.52 -11.62 -16.77
N ILE A 105 10.86 -10.52 -16.44
CA ILE A 105 10.97 -9.81 -15.16
C ILE A 105 10.62 -10.72 -14.01
N ILE A 106 9.61 -11.58 -14.19
CA ILE A 106 9.14 -12.48 -13.14
C ILE A 106 10.26 -13.45 -12.76
N SER A 107 10.97 -14.03 -13.72
CA SER A 107 12.09 -14.91 -13.40
C SER A 107 13.26 -14.16 -12.77
N ARG A 108 13.56 -12.94 -13.22
CA ARG A 108 14.64 -12.11 -12.64
C ARG A 108 14.34 -11.67 -11.20
N VAL A 109 13.14 -11.20 -10.93
CA VAL A 109 12.70 -10.83 -9.56
C VAL A 109 12.71 -12.05 -8.65
N ARG A 110 12.17 -13.20 -9.09
CA ARG A 110 12.25 -14.45 -8.32
C ARG A 110 13.68 -14.88 -8.08
N LYS A 111 14.56 -14.80 -9.08
CA LYS A 111 15.98 -15.12 -8.95
C LYS A 111 16.65 -14.19 -7.94
N ALA A 112 16.39 -12.88 -7.99
CA ALA A 112 16.93 -11.92 -7.03
C ALA A 112 16.49 -12.23 -5.59
N ILE A 113 15.18 -12.47 -5.38
CA ILE A 113 14.61 -12.86 -4.08
C ILE A 113 15.20 -14.18 -3.57
N ASN A 114 15.34 -15.18 -4.44
CA ASN A 114 15.86 -16.49 -4.04
C ASN A 114 17.39 -16.47 -3.86
N SER A 115 18.09 -15.53 -4.50
CA SER A 115 19.55 -15.37 -4.38
C SER A 115 19.98 -14.56 -3.16
N SER A 116 19.05 -13.94 -2.43
CA SER A 116 19.34 -13.11 -1.27
C SER A 116 19.55 -13.89 0.02
N ALA A 117 20.20 -15.05 -0.05
CA ALA A 117 20.60 -15.85 1.11
C ALA A 117 21.79 -15.26 1.89
N SER A 118 22.18 -14.00 1.61
CA SER A 118 23.20 -13.25 2.34
C SER A 118 22.57 -12.12 3.18
N ASP A 119 23.21 -11.84 4.31
CA ASP A 119 22.76 -10.98 5.44
C ASP A 119 22.38 -9.53 5.06
N SER A 120 22.60 -9.13 3.80
CA SER A 120 22.27 -7.80 3.26
C SER A 120 20.90 -7.71 2.59
N GLY A 121 20.12 -8.80 2.55
CA GLY A 121 18.83 -8.85 1.86
C GLY A 121 18.96 -8.77 0.33
N PRO A 122 17.83 -8.81 -0.40
CA PRO A 122 17.85 -8.80 -1.86
C PRO A 122 18.32 -7.46 -2.42
N ARG A 123 19.41 -7.48 -3.19
CA ARG A 123 19.88 -6.33 -3.97
C ARG A 123 19.00 -6.16 -5.20
N PHE A 124 18.10 -5.21 -5.10
CA PHE A 124 17.21 -4.79 -6.17
C PHE A 124 17.84 -3.60 -6.91
N ASP A 125 18.36 -3.84 -8.12
CA ASP A 125 19.00 -2.84 -8.99
C ASP A 125 18.19 -2.62 -10.28
N GLY A 126 18.64 -1.76 -11.19
CA GLY A 126 17.97 -1.55 -12.49
C GLY A 126 17.86 -2.81 -13.37
N ASN A 127 18.58 -3.88 -13.03
CA ASN A 127 18.52 -5.17 -13.74
C ASN A 127 17.45 -6.11 -13.18
N ASN A 128 17.12 -6.00 -11.89
CA ASN A 128 16.21 -6.89 -11.15
C ASN A 128 14.97 -6.21 -10.55
N LEU A 129 14.94 -4.88 -10.40
CA LEU A 129 13.75 -4.06 -10.14
C LEU A 129 13.47 -3.12 -11.31
N PRO A 130 12.66 -3.56 -12.27
CA PRO A 130 12.53 -2.87 -13.54
C PRO A 130 11.78 -1.53 -13.48
N TRP A 131 11.03 -1.25 -12.41
CA TRP A 131 10.08 -0.12 -12.41
C TRP A 131 10.45 1.08 -11.52
N THR A 132 11.41 0.94 -10.60
CA THR A 132 11.88 2.07 -9.77
C THR A 132 12.66 3.11 -10.58
N PHE A 133 13.10 2.73 -11.79
CA PHE A 133 13.89 3.57 -12.69
C PHE A 133 13.18 3.88 -14.03
N SER A 134 12.00 3.31 -14.28
CA SER A 134 11.25 3.65 -15.48
C SER A 134 10.48 4.95 -15.25
N ASP A 135 10.79 5.95 -16.07
CA ASP A 135 10.16 7.26 -16.00
C ASP A 135 8.62 7.17 -16.05
N GLY A 136 7.98 7.82 -15.09
CA GLY A 136 6.53 7.82 -14.90
C GLY A 136 5.90 6.51 -14.40
N ALA A 137 6.63 5.41 -14.15
CA ALA A 137 5.99 4.19 -13.66
C ALA A 137 5.34 4.36 -12.28
N LEU A 138 5.95 5.15 -11.39
CA LEU A 138 5.39 5.46 -10.08
C LEU A 138 4.16 6.37 -10.13
N THR A 139 3.99 7.13 -11.22
CA THR A 139 2.81 7.96 -11.47
C THR A 139 1.56 7.10 -11.67
N PHE A 140 1.72 5.91 -12.26
CA PHE A 140 0.59 5.06 -12.68
C PHE A 140 0.51 3.70 -11.99
N ALA A 141 1.62 3.20 -11.43
CA ALA A 141 1.70 1.96 -10.67
C ALA A 141 2.05 2.28 -9.22
N ARG A 142 1.11 2.01 -8.31
CA ARG A 142 1.25 2.30 -6.87
C ARG A 142 1.87 1.14 -6.09
N PHE A 143 2.77 0.38 -6.71
CA PHE A 143 3.54 -0.68 -6.05
C PHE A 143 5.02 -0.34 -6.15
N MET A 144 5.61 0.10 -5.05
CA MET A 144 7.03 0.40 -4.92
C MET A 144 7.62 -0.49 -3.83
N LEU A 145 8.85 -0.96 -4.03
CA LEU A 145 9.64 -1.45 -2.91
C LEU A 145 10.01 -0.25 -2.05
N ALA A 146 9.46 -0.18 -0.83
CA ALA A 146 9.70 0.94 0.05
C ALA A 146 11.20 1.01 0.42
N SER A 147 11.86 2.10 0.06
CA SER A 147 13.24 2.34 0.49
C SER A 147 13.27 2.63 1.99
N ARG A 148 14.41 2.37 2.66
CA ARG A 148 14.58 2.71 4.08
C ARG A 148 14.26 4.19 4.35
N GLY A 149 14.74 5.09 3.49
CA GLY A 149 14.48 6.53 3.61
C GLY A 149 12.98 6.86 3.55
N PHE A 150 12.26 6.25 2.61
CA PHE A 150 10.81 6.39 2.51
C PHE A 150 10.10 5.85 3.76
N CYS A 151 10.44 4.65 4.24
CA CYS A 151 9.85 4.09 5.46
C CYS A 151 10.04 5.02 6.68
N MET A 152 11.23 5.61 6.83
CA MET A 152 11.52 6.55 7.92
C MET A 152 10.74 7.85 7.79
N SER A 153 10.60 8.40 6.58
CA SER A 153 9.82 9.63 6.37
C SER A 153 8.34 9.41 6.63
N GLU A 154 7.78 8.28 6.19
CA GLU A 154 6.39 7.92 6.46
C GLU A 154 6.15 7.73 7.96
N TYR A 155 7.08 7.07 8.66
CA TYR A 155 7.03 6.92 10.11
C TYR A 155 7.02 8.27 10.84
N GLN A 156 7.91 9.19 10.46
CA GLN A 156 7.96 10.52 11.06
C GLN A 156 6.69 11.33 10.78
N ARG A 157 6.11 11.20 9.59
CA ARG A 157 4.82 11.83 9.26
C ARG A 157 3.71 11.30 10.17
N GLU A 158 3.61 9.98 10.34
CA GLU A 158 2.61 9.38 11.23
C GLU A 158 2.78 9.84 12.68
N LEU A 159 4.01 9.98 13.16
CA LEU A 159 4.27 10.54 14.48
C LEU A 159 3.74 11.97 14.60
N GLY A 160 3.94 12.81 13.57
CA GLY A 160 3.39 14.17 13.54
C GLY A 160 1.87 14.22 13.47
N GLU A 161 1.23 13.24 12.82
CA GLU A 161 -0.24 13.13 12.80
C GLU A 161 -0.82 12.73 14.17
N LEU A 162 -0.07 12.03 15.00
CA LEU A 162 -0.51 11.50 16.30
C LEU A 162 -0.27 12.45 17.49
N GLN A 163 0.46 13.55 17.30
CA GLN A 163 0.74 14.58 18.31
C GLN A 163 -0.39 15.60 18.40
#